data_AF-A0AA40S7U1-F1
#
_entry.id   AF-A0AA40S7U1-F1
#
_cell.length_a   1.000
_cell.length_b   1.000
_cell.length_c   1.000
_cell.angle_alpha   90.00
_cell.angle_beta   90.00
_cell.angle_gamma   90.00
#
_symmetry.space_group_name_H-M   'P 1'
#
loop_
_entity.id
_entity.type
_entity.pdbx_description
1 polymer ?
#
loop_
_entity_poly.entity_id
_entity_poly.type
_entity_poly.pdbx_seq_one_letter_code
_entity_poly.pdbx_strand_id
1 'polypeptide(L)'
;MDSALSLLSQGASAVYALLDEKQWAALSAAGTALQALIALAALFYVGAQLRAGRKAGDLQALQELFNAVTEREQALLRSRDKPDEQDAAFLEFMNFLELRTVALNGGLLGRYPKKILREKIIDSLAVIEGMPEWQQRFIEAKSSATAFEHLQRFARKNRKAINRVKAHMMAKAETAPEGGSGSAAG
;
A
#
# COMPACT_ATOMS: atom_id res chain seq x y z
N MET A 1 11.21 28.20 58.96
CA MET A 1 10.67 27.23 57.97
C MET A 1 10.19 25.94 58.63
N ASP A 2 10.66 25.59 59.82
CA ASP A 2 10.30 24.33 60.50
C ASP A 2 8.83 24.22 60.95
N SER A 3 8.18 25.34 61.29
CA SER A 3 6.79 25.33 61.80
C SER A 3 5.74 25.01 60.72
N ALA A 4 6.01 25.32 59.45
CA ALA A 4 5.08 24.99 58.35
C ALA A 4 5.14 23.49 58.00
N LEU A 5 6.35 22.90 58.10
CA LEU A 5 6.55 21.46 57.91
C LEU A 5 5.95 20.64 59.06
N SER A 6 6.00 21.13 60.30
CA SER A 6 5.40 20.44 61.44
C SER A 6 3.86 20.42 61.37
N LEU A 7 3.23 21.50 60.87
CA LEU A 7 1.78 21.57 60.72
C LEU A 7 1.26 20.67 59.58
N LEU A 8 1.98 20.59 58.46
CA LEU A 8 1.66 19.64 57.38
C LEU A 8 1.85 18.18 57.82
N SER A 9 2.90 17.90 58.61
CA SER A 9 3.15 16.59 59.21
C SER A 9 2.03 16.18 60.19
N GLN A 10 1.61 17.08 61.09
CA GLN A 10 0.53 16.79 62.04
C GLN A 10 -0.81 16.59 61.32
N GLY A 11 -1.13 17.42 60.32
CA GLY A 11 -2.32 17.27 59.50
C GLY A 11 -2.38 15.92 58.76
N ALA A 12 -1.25 15.47 58.21
CA ALA A 12 -1.17 14.15 57.57
C ALA A 12 -1.41 13.02 58.59
N SER A 13 -0.78 13.08 59.77
CA SER A 13 -0.94 12.04 60.80
C SER A 13 -2.37 11.93 61.35
N ALA A 14 -3.10 13.05 61.45
CA ALA A 14 -4.50 13.07 61.88
C ALA A 14 -5.43 12.41 60.85
N VAL A 15 -5.15 12.58 59.56
CA VAL A 15 -5.91 11.93 58.48
C VAL A 15 -5.62 10.42 58.45
N TYR A 16 -4.38 10.00 58.71
CA TYR A 16 -4.02 8.58 58.85
C TYR A 16 -4.71 7.89 60.03
N ALA A 17 -4.90 8.59 61.16
CA ALA A 17 -5.55 8.06 62.35
C ALA A 17 -7.10 7.96 62.23
N LEU A 18 -7.70 8.65 61.25
CA LEU A 18 -9.16 8.72 61.05
C LEU A 18 -9.71 7.62 60.15
N LEU A 19 -8.85 6.91 59.41
CA LEU A 19 -9.21 5.87 58.46
C LEU A 19 -8.72 4.51 58.97
N ASP A 20 -9.64 3.54 59.09
CA ASP A 20 -9.33 2.17 59.48
C ASP A 20 -8.39 1.51 58.46
N GLU A 21 -7.56 0.54 58.86
CA GLU A 21 -6.63 -0.17 57.96
C GLU A 21 -7.35 -0.74 56.73
N LYS A 22 -8.61 -1.17 56.92
CA LYS A 22 -9.50 -1.65 55.85
C LYS A 22 -9.84 -0.57 54.82
N GLN A 23 -9.97 0.69 55.24
CA GLN A 23 -10.29 1.82 54.36
C GLN A 23 -9.07 2.23 53.54
N TRP A 24 -7.86 2.19 54.13
CA TRP A 24 -6.61 2.38 53.39
C TRP A 24 -6.34 1.25 52.38
N ALA A 25 -6.60 0.00 52.75
CA ALA A 25 -6.54 -1.13 51.83
C ALA A 25 -7.55 -1.01 50.69
N ALA A 26 -8.79 -0.58 50.96
CA ALA A 26 -9.79 -0.34 49.93
C ALA A 26 -9.42 0.82 48.99
N LEU A 27 -8.87 1.91 49.52
CA LEU A 27 -8.45 3.08 48.72
C LEU A 27 -7.28 2.75 47.79
N SER A 28 -6.27 2.03 48.30
CA SER A 28 -5.13 1.57 47.50
C SER A 28 -5.53 0.54 46.45
N ALA A 29 -6.43 -0.39 46.79
CA ALA A 29 -7.00 -1.34 45.83
C ALA A 29 -7.82 -0.62 44.73
N ALA A 30 -8.60 0.39 45.08
CA ALA A 30 -9.33 1.22 44.12
C ALA A 30 -8.38 2.01 43.21
N GLY A 31 -7.30 2.56 43.77
CA GLY A 31 -6.27 3.28 43.02
C GLY A 31 -5.55 2.40 42.00
N THR A 32 -5.15 1.18 42.39
CA THR A 32 -4.50 0.22 41.48
C THR A 32 -5.46 -0.30 40.42
N ALA A 33 -6.72 -0.55 40.77
CA ALA A 33 -7.77 -0.92 39.80
C ALA A 33 -8.00 0.19 38.76
N LEU A 34 -8.06 1.45 39.20
CA LEU A 34 -8.20 2.60 38.30
C LEU A 34 -6.99 2.75 37.36
N GLN A 35 -5.77 2.59 37.87
CA GLN A 35 -4.56 2.61 37.06
C GLN A 35 -4.56 1.51 36.01
N ALA A 36 -4.98 0.29 36.38
CA ALA A 36 -5.11 -0.82 35.44
C ALA A 36 -6.13 -0.54 34.33
N LEU A 37 -7.27 0.06 34.66
CA LEU A 37 -8.28 0.48 33.68
C LEU A 37 -7.77 1.56 32.72
N ILE A 38 -7.03 2.55 33.23
CA ILE A 38 -6.40 3.58 32.40
C ILE A 38 -5.36 2.96 31.46
N ALA A 39 -4.54 2.03 31.94
CA ALA A 39 -3.54 1.33 31.13
C ALA A 39 -4.19 0.49 30.01
N LEU A 40 -5.31 -0.18 30.28
CA LEU A 40 -6.07 -0.93 29.28
C LEU A 40 -6.67 -0.01 28.21
N ALA A 41 -7.24 1.13 28.61
CA ALA A 41 -7.77 2.12 27.68
C ALA A 41 -6.66 2.72 26.79
N ALA A 42 -5.50 3.03 27.37
CA ALA A 42 -4.34 3.50 26.63
C ALA A 42 -3.83 2.46 25.62
N LEU A 43 -3.75 1.18 26.00
CA LEU A 43 -3.34 0.11 25.09
C LEU A 43 -4.34 -0.07 23.94
N PHE A 44 -5.64 0.02 24.22
CA PHE A 44 -6.68 -0.02 23.20
C PHE A 44 -6.56 1.17 22.24
N TYR A 45 -6.31 2.37 22.76
CA TYR A 45 -6.09 3.58 21.96
C TYR A 45 -4.84 3.49 21.09
N VAL A 46 -3.72 3.00 21.62
CA VAL A 46 -2.49 2.74 20.84
C VAL A 46 -2.76 1.69 19.75
N GLY A 47 -3.51 0.63 20.07
CA GLY A 47 -3.95 -0.36 19.08
C GLY A 47 -4.81 0.24 17.98
N ALA A 48 -5.72 1.16 18.32
CA ALA A 48 -6.56 1.88 17.36
C ALA A 48 -5.72 2.86 16.50
N GLN A 49 -4.78 3.59 17.10
CA GLN A 49 -3.84 4.45 16.38
C GLN A 49 -2.94 3.64 15.44
N LEU A 50 -2.42 2.49 15.87
CA LEU A 50 -1.64 1.60 15.02
C LEU A 50 -2.46 1.07 13.84
N ARG A 51 -3.75 0.75 14.06
CA ARG A 51 -4.65 0.37 12.97
C ARG A 51 -4.92 1.53 12.01
N ALA A 52 -5.11 2.74 12.52
CA ALA A 52 -5.32 3.95 11.71
C ALA A 52 -4.04 4.30 10.92
N GLY A 53 -2.88 4.28 11.57
CA GLY A 53 -1.57 4.50 10.96
C GLY A 53 -1.23 3.46 9.90
N ARG A 54 -1.57 2.18 10.11
CA ARG A 54 -1.45 1.15 9.07
C ARG A 54 -2.30 1.45 7.85
N LYS A 55 -3.55 1.92 8.03
CA LYS A 55 -4.41 2.29 6.90
C LYS A 55 -3.86 3.50 6.12
N ALA A 56 -3.35 4.51 6.83
CA ALA A 56 -2.74 5.68 6.20
C ALA A 56 -1.43 5.30 5.47
N GLY A 57 -0.58 4.49 6.10
CA GLY A 57 0.65 3.97 5.50
C GLY A 57 0.39 3.09 4.28
N ASP A 58 -0.62 2.22 4.34
CA ASP A 58 -1.04 1.39 3.20
C ASP A 58 -1.54 2.25 2.03
N LEU A 59 -2.30 3.32 2.32
CA LEU A 59 -2.79 4.25 1.30
C LEU A 59 -1.63 5.04 0.67
N GLN A 60 -0.70 5.54 1.47
CA GLN A 60 0.48 6.24 0.98
C GLN A 60 1.35 5.30 0.13
N ALA A 61 1.61 4.08 0.59
CA ALA A 61 2.36 3.08 -0.17
C ALA A 61 1.67 2.74 -1.50
N LEU A 62 0.33 2.70 -1.53
CA LEU A 62 -0.43 2.54 -2.77
C LEU A 62 -0.30 3.75 -3.70
N GLN A 63 -0.34 4.97 -3.18
CA GLN A 63 -0.15 6.18 -3.97
C GLN A 63 1.25 6.24 -4.58
N GLU A 64 2.29 5.98 -3.77
CA GLU A 64 3.67 5.90 -4.24
C GLU A 64 3.84 4.81 -5.30
N LEU A 65 3.21 3.65 -5.10
CA LEU A 65 3.18 2.59 -6.09
C LEU A 65 2.54 3.05 -7.40
N PHE A 66 1.36 3.67 -7.36
CA PHE A 66 0.68 4.16 -8.56
C PHE A 66 1.51 5.21 -9.29
N ASN A 67 2.07 6.17 -8.57
CA ASN A 67 2.95 7.18 -9.15
C ASN A 67 4.16 6.53 -9.84
N ALA A 68 4.82 5.58 -9.18
CA ALA A 68 5.97 4.87 -9.74
C ALA A 68 5.62 4.01 -10.96
N VAL A 69 4.41 3.42 -11.01
CA VAL A 69 3.93 2.68 -12.18
C VAL A 69 3.66 3.65 -13.33
N THR A 70 2.91 4.73 -13.08
CA THR A 70 2.54 5.72 -14.08
C THR A 70 3.76 6.43 -14.66
N GLU A 71 4.76 6.76 -13.84
CA GLU A 71 6.01 7.35 -14.28
C GLU A 71 6.75 6.45 -15.28
N ARG A 72 6.86 5.15 -14.98
CA ARG A 72 7.53 4.18 -15.87
C ARG A 72 6.71 3.87 -17.12
N GLU A 73 5.38 3.81 -17.00
CA GLU A 73 4.49 3.71 -18.16
C GLU A 73 4.66 4.92 -19.09
N GLN A 74 4.73 6.13 -18.53
CA GLN A 74 4.97 7.34 -19.30
C GLN A 74 6.38 7.37 -19.91
N ALA A 75 7.41 6.92 -19.18
CA ALA A 75 8.76 6.80 -19.72
C ALA A 75 8.79 5.85 -20.92
N LEU A 76 8.12 4.71 -20.80
CA LEU A 76 7.96 3.75 -21.90
C LEU A 76 7.26 4.38 -23.11
N LEU A 77 6.15 5.09 -22.88
CA LEU A 77 5.43 5.79 -23.95
C LEU A 77 6.25 6.90 -24.62
N ARG A 78 7.02 7.68 -23.85
CA ARG A 78 7.88 8.75 -24.38
C ARG A 78 9.08 8.20 -25.15
N SER A 79 9.54 7.00 -24.80
CA SER A 79 10.65 6.33 -25.50
C SER A 79 10.25 5.74 -26.86
N ARG A 80 8.96 5.75 -27.21
CA ARG A 80 8.43 5.12 -28.44
C ARG A 80 9.12 5.61 -29.71
N ASP A 81 9.38 6.91 -29.81
CA ASP A 81 9.99 7.52 -31.00
C ASP A 81 11.53 7.52 -30.96
N LYS A 82 12.12 6.89 -29.93
CA LYS A 82 13.57 6.90 -29.68
C LYS A 82 14.09 5.46 -29.50
N PRO A 83 14.51 4.79 -30.59
CA PRO A 83 14.89 3.37 -30.57
C PRO A 83 15.90 3.02 -29.47
N ASP A 84 16.91 3.88 -29.24
CA ASP A 84 17.97 3.64 -28.26
C ASP A 84 17.49 3.74 -26.81
N GLU A 85 16.48 4.57 -26.53
CA GLU A 85 15.88 4.71 -25.18
C GLU A 85 14.76 3.67 -24.94
N GLN A 86 14.21 3.13 -26.03
CA GLN A 86 13.05 2.26 -26.03
C GLN A 86 13.31 0.94 -25.29
N ASP A 87 14.46 0.32 -25.54
CA ASP A 87 14.85 -0.93 -24.88
C ASP A 87 15.12 -0.76 -23.39
N ALA A 88 15.81 0.33 -23.02
CA ALA A 88 16.09 0.63 -21.63
C ALA A 88 14.80 0.87 -20.84
N ALA A 89 13.87 1.67 -21.37
CA ALA A 89 12.59 1.95 -20.73
C ALA A 89 11.71 0.69 -20.61
N PHE A 90 11.72 -0.17 -21.62
CA PHE A 90 11.02 -1.46 -21.58
C PHE A 90 11.58 -2.37 -20.50
N LEU A 91 12.90 -2.55 -20.45
CA LEU A 91 13.56 -3.38 -19.44
C LEU A 91 13.33 -2.82 -18.03
N GLU A 92 13.40 -1.51 -17.84
CA GLU A 92 13.12 -0.90 -16.53
C GLU A 92 11.67 -1.17 -16.10
N PHE A 93 10.70 -1.00 -17.00
CA PHE A 93 9.30 -1.24 -16.68
C PHE A 93 9.05 -2.73 -16.35
N MET A 94 9.66 -3.62 -17.11
CA MET A 94 9.57 -5.06 -16.88
C MET A 94 10.21 -5.49 -15.55
N ASN A 95 11.39 -4.97 -15.22
CA ASN A 95 12.05 -5.19 -13.92
C ASN A 95 11.20 -4.67 -12.76
N PHE A 96 10.56 -3.52 -12.96
CA PHE A 96 9.64 -2.97 -11.98
C PHE A 96 8.43 -3.90 -11.77
N LEU A 97 7.78 -4.37 -12.84
CA LEU A 97 6.67 -5.30 -12.73
C LEU A 97 7.09 -6.61 -12.04
N GLU A 98 8.26 -7.15 -12.38
CA GLU A 98 8.82 -8.34 -11.73
C GLU A 98 8.91 -8.17 -10.23
N LEU A 99 9.59 -7.12 -9.75
CA LEU A 99 9.73 -6.84 -8.33
C LEU A 99 8.37 -6.74 -7.62
N ARG A 100 7.37 -6.13 -8.26
CA ARG A 100 6.02 -6.05 -7.71
C ARG A 100 5.31 -7.40 -7.69
N THR A 101 5.53 -8.25 -8.68
CA THR A 101 5.00 -9.62 -8.62
C THR A 101 5.68 -10.50 -7.57
N VAL A 102 6.96 -10.27 -7.25
CA VAL A 102 7.60 -10.90 -6.08
C VAL A 102 6.80 -10.59 -4.82
N ALA A 103 6.48 -9.31 -4.59
CA ALA A 103 5.70 -8.91 -3.42
C ALA A 103 4.29 -9.52 -3.38
N LEU A 104 3.62 -9.64 -4.53
CA LEU A 104 2.30 -10.30 -4.63
C LEU A 104 2.36 -11.80 -4.35
N ASN A 105 3.35 -12.48 -4.93
CA ASN A 105 3.53 -13.93 -4.82
C ASN A 105 4.02 -14.32 -3.43
N GLY A 106 4.91 -13.53 -2.83
CA GLY A 106 5.44 -13.70 -1.47
C GLY A 106 4.45 -13.31 -0.36
N GLY A 107 3.29 -12.74 -0.71
CA GLY A 107 2.26 -12.39 0.28
C GLY A 107 2.62 -11.24 1.21
N LEU A 108 3.58 -10.39 0.80
CA LEU A 108 4.04 -9.24 1.58
C LEU A 108 2.96 -8.16 1.76
N LEU A 109 1.94 -8.16 0.89
CA LEU A 109 0.88 -7.16 0.87
C LEU A 109 -0.40 -7.65 1.56
N GLY A 110 -1.01 -6.76 2.33
CA GLY A 110 -2.35 -6.93 2.90
C GLY A 110 -3.43 -7.11 1.83
N ARG A 111 -4.64 -7.52 2.24
CA ARG A 111 -5.73 -7.94 1.34
C ARG A 111 -6.08 -6.91 0.26
N TYR A 112 -6.23 -5.64 0.63
CA TYR A 112 -6.66 -4.58 -0.31
C TYR A 112 -5.53 -4.13 -1.24
N PRO A 113 -4.33 -3.76 -0.76
CA PRO A 113 -3.22 -3.42 -1.64
C PRO A 113 -2.87 -4.55 -2.61
N LYS A 114 -2.92 -5.80 -2.13
CA LYS A 114 -2.70 -6.99 -2.98
C LYS A 114 -3.71 -7.09 -4.12
N LYS A 115 -4.99 -6.78 -3.87
CA LYS A 115 -6.03 -6.79 -4.91
C LYS A 115 -5.77 -5.71 -5.94
N ILE A 116 -5.52 -4.48 -5.49
CA ILE A 116 -5.30 -3.32 -6.35
C ILE A 116 -4.05 -3.51 -7.22
N LEU A 117 -2.92 -3.87 -6.61
CA LEU A 117 -1.68 -4.10 -7.37
C LEU A 117 -1.84 -5.26 -8.36
N ARG A 118 -2.56 -6.33 -8.00
CA ARG A 118 -2.86 -7.41 -8.94
C ARG A 118 -3.62 -6.91 -10.17
N GLU A 119 -4.67 -6.13 -9.97
CA GLU A 119 -5.48 -5.55 -11.05
C GLU A 119 -4.61 -4.65 -11.94
N LYS A 120 -3.80 -3.76 -11.34
CA LYS A 120 -2.91 -2.88 -12.10
C LYS A 120 -1.86 -3.65 -12.92
N ILE A 121 -1.23 -4.69 -12.39
CA ILE A 121 -0.28 -5.52 -13.16
C ILE A 121 -1.00 -6.26 -14.31
N ILE A 122 -2.23 -6.73 -14.08
CA ILE A 122 -3.04 -7.33 -15.16
C ILE A 122 -3.28 -6.31 -16.28
N ASP A 123 -3.63 -5.07 -15.93
CA ASP A 123 -3.86 -4.00 -16.90
C ASP A 123 -2.59 -3.64 -17.66
N SER A 124 -1.46 -3.43 -16.97
CA SER A 124 -0.18 -3.12 -17.61
C SER A 124 0.28 -4.24 -18.55
N LEU A 125 0.10 -5.51 -18.16
CA LEU A 125 0.39 -6.65 -19.04
C LEU A 125 -0.55 -6.72 -20.25
N ALA A 126 -1.83 -6.42 -20.07
CA ALA A 126 -2.78 -6.37 -21.18
C ALA A 126 -2.44 -5.26 -22.19
N VAL A 127 -1.97 -4.10 -21.70
CA VAL A 127 -1.47 -3.00 -22.53
C VAL A 127 -0.23 -3.44 -23.33
N ILE A 128 0.78 -4.00 -22.66
CA ILE A 128 2.01 -4.49 -23.32
C ILE A 128 1.68 -5.55 -24.36
N GLU A 129 0.88 -6.56 -24.01
CA GLU A 129 0.51 -7.63 -24.95
C GLU A 129 -0.44 -7.15 -26.06
N GLY A 130 -1.11 -6.01 -25.88
CA GLY A 130 -2.00 -5.41 -26.86
C GLY A 130 -1.30 -4.54 -27.90
N MET A 131 -0.06 -4.10 -27.62
CA MET A 131 0.72 -3.24 -28.51
C MET A 131 1.71 -4.08 -29.33
N PRO A 132 1.58 -4.12 -30.67
CA PRO A 132 2.45 -4.95 -31.52
C PRO A 132 3.95 -4.67 -31.34
N GLU A 133 4.30 -3.39 -31.15
CA GLU A 133 5.68 -2.91 -30.95
C GLU A 133 6.37 -3.56 -29.74
N TRP A 134 5.61 -3.78 -28.66
CA TRP A 134 6.13 -4.34 -27.40
C TRP A 134 5.91 -5.85 -27.28
N GLN A 135 4.94 -6.39 -28.02
CA GLN A 135 4.58 -7.79 -27.95
C GLN A 135 5.75 -8.71 -28.33
N GLN A 136 6.45 -8.40 -29.42
CA GLN A 136 7.58 -9.20 -29.89
C GLN A 136 8.73 -9.19 -28.87
N ARG A 137 9.09 -8.01 -28.35
CA ARG A 137 10.12 -7.85 -27.31
C ARG A 137 9.74 -8.56 -26.02
N PHE A 138 8.47 -8.55 -25.64
CA PHE A 138 7.98 -9.27 -24.48
C PHE A 138 8.05 -10.80 -24.65
N ILE A 139 7.83 -11.31 -25.87
CA ILE A 139 8.02 -12.73 -26.18
C ILE A 139 9.50 -13.12 -26.08
N GLU A 140 10.40 -12.29 -26.59
CA GLU A 140 11.86 -12.49 -26.51
C GLU A 140 12.37 -12.40 -25.06
N ALA A 141 11.89 -11.41 -24.29
CA ALA A 141 12.20 -11.30 -22.87
C ALA A 141 11.72 -12.53 -22.06
N LYS A 142 10.59 -13.12 -22.44
CA LYS A 142 10.04 -14.34 -21.83
C LYS A 142 10.83 -15.61 -22.16
N SER A 143 11.48 -15.66 -23.31
CA SER A 143 12.24 -16.85 -23.74
C SER A 143 13.60 -16.94 -23.07
N SER A 144 14.09 -15.86 -22.45
CA SER A 144 15.25 -15.90 -21.56
C SER A 144 14.93 -16.70 -20.29
N ALA A 145 15.67 -17.80 -20.07
CA ALA A 145 15.34 -18.84 -19.09
C ALA A 145 15.24 -18.36 -17.63
N THR A 146 15.81 -17.20 -17.29
CA THR A 146 15.84 -16.66 -15.92
C THR A 146 15.20 -15.28 -15.78
N ALA A 147 14.82 -14.63 -16.88
CA ALA A 147 14.25 -13.29 -16.81
C ALA A 147 12.77 -13.34 -16.43
N PHE A 148 12.41 -12.54 -15.42
CA PHE A 148 11.02 -12.26 -15.05
C PHE A 148 10.20 -13.49 -14.59
N GLU A 149 10.81 -14.44 -13.86
CA GLU A 149 10.15 -15.69 -13.44
C GLU A 149 8.83 -15.42 -12.70
N HIS A 150 8.83 -14.47 -11.76
CA HIS A 150 7.66 -14.19 -10.93
C HIS A 150 6.52 -13.55 -11.74
N LEU A 151 6.85 -12.69 -12.68
CA LEU A 151 5.93 -12.06 -13.61
C LEU A 151 5.37 -13.08 -14.61
N GLN A 152 6.20 -14.00 -15.10
CA GLN A 152 5.75 -15.10 -15.94
C GLN A 152 4.77 -16.00 -15.19
N ARG A 153 5.11 -16.41 -13.96
CA ARG A 153 4.23 -17.21 -13.09
C ARG A 153 2.91 -16.47 -12.83
N PHE A 154 2.98 -15.17 -12.56
CA PHE A 154 1.81 -14.32 -12.37
C PHE A 154 0.94 -14.25 -13.64
N ALA A 155 1.54 -14.01 -14.80
CA ALA A 155 0.85 -13.92 -16.07
C ALA A 155 0.15 -15.23 -16.45
N ARG A 156 0.80 -16.38 -16.24
CA ARG A 156 0.20 -17.71 -16.45
C ARG A 156 -1.03 -17.90 -15.57
N LYS A 157 -0.93 -17.56 -14.28
CA LYS A 157 -2.05 -17.68 -13.32
C LYS A 157 -3.23 -16.77 -13.65
N ASN A 158 -2.98 -15.59 -14.23
CA ASN A 158 -4.00 -14.58 -14.50
C ASN A 158 -4.34 -14.45 -16.00
N ARG A 159 -3.95 -15.42 -16.84
CA ARG A 159 -4.09 -15.35 -18.31
C ARG A 159 -5.49 -15.00 -18.78
N LYS A 160 -6.53 -15.59 -18.16
CA LYS A 160 -7.93 -15.30 -18.47
C LYS A 160 -8.30 -13.83 -18.19
N ALA A 161 -7.80 -13.27 -17.09
CA ALA A 161 -8.09 -11.88 -16.73
C ALA A 161 -7.36 -10.89 -17.66
N ILE A 162 -6.09 -11.17 -17.98
CA ILE A 162 -5.31 -10.38 -18.94
C ILE A 162 -6.00 -10.36 -20.31
N ASN A 163 -6.37 -11.52 -20.84
CA ASN A 163 -7.05 -11.62 -22.14
C ASN A 163 -8.40 -10.88 -22.15
N ARG A 164 -9.14 -10.91 -21.04
CA ARG A 164 -10.41 -10.18 -20.91
C ARG A 164 -10.19 -8.66 -20.99
N VAL A 165 -9.19 -8.13 -20.28
CA VAL A 165 -8.86 -6.70 -20.33
C VAL A 165 -8.39 -6.30 -21.73
N LYS A 166 -7.50 -7.10 -22.34
CA LYS A 166 -7.04 -6.89 -23.71
C LYS A 166 -8.20 -6.86 -24.71
N ALA A 167 -9.11 -7.83 -24.66
CA ALA A 167 -10.27 -7.88 -25.55
C ALA A 167 -11.17 -6.64 -25.40
N HIS A 168 -11.41 -6.19 -24.16
CA HIS A 168 -12.18 -4.97 -23.90
C HIS A 168 -11.50 -3.72 -24.48
N MET A 169 -10.17 -3.62 -24.38
CA MET A 169 -9.41 -2.52 -24.96
C MET A 169 -9.52 -2.50 -26.50
N MET A 170 -9.43 -3.66 -27.14
CA MET A 170 -9.54 -3.77 -28.61
C MET A 170 -10.95 -3.42 -29.09
N ALA A 171 -12.00 -3.90 -28.41
CA ALA A 171 -13.39 -3.53 -28.75
C ALA A 171 -13.67 -2.04 -28.57
N LYS A 172 -13.06 -1.40 -27.57
CA LYS A 172 -13.17 0.06 -27.38
C LYS A 172 -12.46 0.85 -28.48
N ALA A 173 -11.34 0.34 -28.99
CA ALA A 173 -10.63 0.98 -30.09
C ALA A 173 -11.43 0.92 -31.41
N GLU A 174 -12.12 -0.19 -31.67
CA GLU A 174 -12.95 -0.39 -32.87
C GLU A 174 -14.25 0.44 -32.87
N THR A 175 -14.76 0.81 -31.69
CA THR A 175 -15.99 1.61 -31.54
C THR A 175 -15.74 3.11 -31.39
N ALA A 176 -14.47 3.55 -31.36
CA ALA A 176 -14.14 4.97 -31.35
C ALA A 176 -14.42 5.57 -32.74
N PRO A 177 -15.34 6.53 -32.89
CA PRO A 177 -15.64 7.13 -34.19
C PRO A 177 -14.38 7.84 -34.73
N GLU A 178 -13.97 7.52 -35.96
CA GLU A 178 -12.82 8.15 -36.65
C GLU A 178 -12.98 9.66 -36.93
N GLY A 179 -14.03 10.30 -36.40
CA GLY A 179 -14.45 11.66 -36.75
C GLY A 179 -14.24 12.68 -35.64
N GLY A 180 -13.03 13.21 -35.54
CA GLY A 180 -12.71 14.38 -34.72
C GLY A 180 -11.81 15.40 -35.44
N SER A 181 -11.66 15.30 -36.76
CA SER A 181 -11.10 16.36 -37.61
C SER A 181 -12.15 17.47 -37.79
N GLY A 182 -12.55 18.09 -36.68
CA GLY A 182 -13.25 19.37 -36.67
C GLY A 182 -12.26 20.48 -36.97
N SER A 183 -11.83 20.56 -38.23
CA SER A 183 -11.28 21.77 -38.83
C SER A 183 -12.37 22.83 -38.81
N ALA A 184 -12.50 23.54 -37.68
CA ALA A 184 -13.22 24.80 -37.63
C ALA A 184 -12.23 25.90 -38.03
N ALA A 185 -12.38 26.35 -39.27
CA ALA A 185 -11.86 27.62 -39.74
C ALA A 185 -12.33 28.76 -38.82
N GLY A 186 -11.44 29.72 -38.60
CA GLY A 186 -11.67 30.97 -37.89
C GLY A 186 -10.36 31.73 -37.80
#